data_AF-A0A0F8YJT1-F1
#
_entry.id   AF-A0A0F8YJT1-F1
#
_cell.length_a   1.000
_cell.length_b   1.000
_cell.length_c   1.000
_cell.angle_alpha   90.00
_cell.angle_beta   90.00
_cell.angle_gamma   90.00
#
_symmetry.space_group_name_H-M   'P 1'
#
loop_
_entity.id
_entity.type
_entity.pdbx_description
1 polymer ?
#
loop_
_entity_poly.entity_id
_entity_poly.type
_entity_poly.pdbx_seq_one_letter_code
_entity_poly.pdbx_strand_id
1 'polypeptide(L)'
;MKIRNGFVSNSSSSSFVIRISDITKDQFDLLQLHKVFAGDDAWDIQIYYGSIMGNSSSMIYDMREYMKTIKIPDDRIMWSG
;
A
#
# COMPACT_ATOMS: atom_id res chain seq x y z
N MET A 1 25.98 -32.92 3.43
CA MET A 1 25.26 -31.99 4.31
C MET A 1 25.74 -30.57 4.03
N LYS A 2 24.83 -29.69 3.60
CA LYS A 2 24.79 -28.25 3.93
C LYS A 2 23.43 -27.74 3.45
N ILE A 3 22.39 -28.14 4.18
CA ILE A 3 21.07 -27.53 4.11
C ILE A 3 21.26 -26.11 4.63
N ARG A 4 21.23 -25.12 3.72
CA ARG A 4 21.10 -23.72 4.11
C ARG A 4 19.64 -23.50 4.47
N ASN A 5 19.28 -23.84 5.71
CA ASN A 5 18.05 -23.41 6.34
C ASN A 5 18.15 -21.90 6.56
N GLY A 6 17.76 -21.16 5.54
CA GLY A 6 17.37 -19.77 5.64
C GLY A 6 16.11 -19.64 4.80
N PHE A 7 14.97 -20.08 5.34
CA PHE A 7 13.70 -19.51 4.92
C PHE A 7 13.80 -18.02 5.20
N VAL A 8 14.24 -17.25 4.20
CA VAL A 8 13.98 -15.82 4.19
C VAL A 8 12.50 -15.74 3.89
N SER A 9 11.67 -15.60 4.92
CA SER A 9 10.33 -15.08 4.72
C SER A 9 10.50 -13.66 4.18
N ASN A 10 10.63 -13.51 2.86
CA ASN A 10 10.43 -12.23 2.20
C ASN A 10 8.93 -11.98 2.06
N SER A 11 8.16 -12.15 3.14
CA SER A 11 6.87 -11.48 3.25
C SER A 11 7.18 -10.00 3.45
N SER A 12 7.62 -9.30 2.40
CA SER A 12 7.66 -7.84 2.40
C SER A 12 6.22 -7.37 2.22
N SER A 13 5.41 -7.61 3.24
CA SER A 13 4.11 -7.01 3.32
C SER A 13 4.32 -5.53 3.56
N SER A 14 4.18 -4.72 2.52
CA SER A 14 4.15 -3.27 2.68
C SER A 14 2.72 -2.87 3.03
N SER A 15 2.59 -1.97 3.98
CA SER A 15 1.33 -1.38 4.36
C SER A 15 1.46 0.12 4.59
N PHE A 16 0.37 0.82 4.35
CA PHE A 16 0.26 2.26 4.60
C PHE A 16 -1.03 2.57 5.34
N VAL A 17 -1.00 3.65 6.13
CA VAL A 17 -2.18 4.27 6.71
C VAL A 17 -2.15 5.77 6.43
N ILE A 18 -3.26 6.31 5.94
CA ILE A 18 -3.42 7.73 5.61
C ILE A 18 -4.76 8.21 6.18
N ARG A 19 -4.81 9.38 6.81
CA ARG A 19 -6.10 9.96 7.22
C ARG A 19 -6.80 10.54 5.99
N ILE A 20 -8.10 10.29 5.87
CA ILE A 20 -8.92 10.84 4.77
C ILE A 20 -8.89 12.37 4.79
N SER A 21 -8.79 12.99 5.96
CA SER A 21 -8.66 14.44 6.11
C SER A 21 -7.36 15.03 5.55
N ASP A 22 -6.33 14.20 5.35
CA ASP A 22 -5.00 14.63 4.87
C ASP A 22 -4.87 14.52 3.34
N ILE A 23 -5.89 14.04 2.63
CA ILE A 23 -5.87 13.86 1.18
C ILE A 23 -7.08 14.49 0.52
N THR A 24 -6.95 14.81 -0.77
CA THR A 24 -8.08 15.32 -1.56
C THR A 24 -9.04 14.21 -1.95
N LYS A 25 -10.26 14.60 -2.35
CA LYS A 25 -11.23 13.64 -2.92
C LYS A 25 -10.68 12.90 -4.14
N ASP A 26 -9.96 13.60 -5.02
CA ASP A 26 -9.36 12.98 -6.22
C ASP A 26 -8.31 11.93 -5.84
N GLN A 27 -7.49 12.19 -4.83
CA GLN A 27 -6.49 11.25 -4.32
C GLN A 27 -7.14 10.02 -3.70
N PHE A 28 -8.22 10.23 -2.93
CA PHE A 28 -9.04 9.16 -2.38
C PHE A 28 -9.63 8.28 -3.49
N ASP A 29 -10.23 8.89 -4.50
CA ASP A 29 -10.86 8.17 -5.61
C ASP A 29 -9.81 7.37 -6.40
N LEU A 30 -8.60 7.92 -6.61
CA LEU A 30 -7.48 7.20 -7.23
C LEU A 30 -7.03 5.98 -6.41
N LEU A 31 -6.92 6.11 -5.08
CA LEU A 31 -6.59 4.98 -4.21
C LEU A 31 -7.61 3.85 -4.31
N GLN A 32 -8.91 4.17 -4.38
CA GLN A 32 -9.95 3.17 -4.56
C GLN A 32 -9.91 2.51 -5.96
N LEU A 33 -9.54 3.29 -6.98
CA LEU A 33 -9.43 2.80 -8.35
C LEU A 33 -8.23 1.88 -8.58
N HIS A 34 -7.26 1.81 -7.66
CA HIS A 34 -6.11 0.91 -7.79
C HIS A 34 -6.51 -0.53 -8.13
N LYS A 35 -7.62 -1.02 -7.56
CA LYS A 35 -8.15 -2.36 -7.85
C LYS A 35 -8.49 -2.59 -9.33
N VAL A 36 -8.93 -1.54 -10.02
CA VAL A 36 -9.26 -1.61 -11.46
C VAL A 36 -7.99 -1.83 -12.30
N PHE A 37 -6.87 -1.23 -11.91
CA PHE A 37 -5.61 -1.31 -12.65
C PHE A 37 -4.79 -2.55 -12.30
N ALA A 38 -4.80 -2.97 -11.04
CA ALA A 38 -3.97 -4.06 -10.53
C ALA A 38 -4.67 -5.43 -10.56
N GLY A 39 -6.00 -5.48 -10.75
CA GLY A 39 -6.73 -6.74 -10.84
C GLY A 39 -6.56 -7.62 -9.60
N ASP A 40 -6.08 -8.85 -9.80
CA ASP A 40 -5.83 -9.82 -8.72
C ASP A 40 -4.62 -9.46 -7.84
N ASP A 41 -3.73 -8.58 -8.34
CA ASP A 41 -2.56 -8.06 -7.61
C ASP A 41 -2.85 -6.74 -6.89
N ALA A 42 -4.13 -6.35 -6.82
CA ALA A 42 -4.56 -5.17 -6.12
C ALA A 42 -4.25 -5.25 -4.64
N TRP A 43 -3.80 -4.13 -4.08
CA TRP A 43 -3.71 -3.97 -2.64
C TRP A 43 -5.09 -4.09 -2.01
N ASP A 44 -5.13 -4.70 -0.84
CA ASP A 44 -6.32 -4.67 -0.02
C ASP A 44 -6.42 -3.26 0.60
N ILE A 45 -7.52 -2.57 0.32
CA ILE A 45 -7.78 -1.22 0.78
C ILE A 45 -8.98 -1.27 1.73
N GLN A 46 -8.75 -0.87 2.98
CA GLN A 46 -9.75 -0.83 4.03
C GLN A 46 -9.93 0.60 4.54
N ILE A 47 -11.16 0.96 4.90
CA ILE A 47 -11.48 2.26 5.49
C ILE A 47 -11.91 2.06 6.93
N TYR A 48 -11.23 2.72 7.86
CA TYR A 48 -11.47 2.58 9.29
C TYR A 48 -11.36 3.94 9.99
N TYR A 49 -12.42 4.37 10.66
CA TYR A 49 -12.44 5.57 11.53
C TYR A 49 -11.79 6.82 10.89
N GLY A 50 -12.14 7.09 9.63
CA GLY A 50 -11.62 8.26 8.90
C GLY A 50 -10.20 8.09 8.35
N SER A 51 -9.66 6.88 8.35
CA SER A 51 -8.37 6.54 7.75
C SER A 51 -8.52 5.47 6.68
N ILE A 52 -7.63 5.48 5.70
CA ILE A 52 -7.47 4.45 4.68
C ILE A 52 -6.23 3.64 5.05
N MET A 53 -6.39 2.34 5.06
CA MET A 53 -5.30 1.39 5.24
C MET A 53 -5.16 0.61 3.94
N GLY A 54 -3.93 0.51 3.45
CA GLY A 54 -3.61 -0.35 2.31
C GLY A 54 -2.57 -1.36 2.70
N ASN A 55 -2.76 -2.62 2.32
CA ASN A 55 -1.79 -3.68 2.53
C ASN A 55 -1.64 -4.53 1.26
N SER A 56 -0.41 -4.95 1.00
CA SER A 56 -0.10 -5.86 -0.09
C SER A 56 0.83 -6.94 0.39
N SER A 57 0.50 -8.18 0.06
CA SER A 57 1.43 -9.32 0.12
C SER A 57 2.26 -9.46 -1.17
N SER A 58 1.91 -8.69 -2.22
CA SER A 58 2.59 -8.68 -3.51
C SER A 58 3.56 -7.50 -3.62
N MET A 59 4.76 -7.75 -4.15
CA MET A 59 5.76 -6.72 -4.47
C MET A 59 5.60 -6.15 -5.89
N ILE A 60 4.58 -6.55 -6.65
CA ILE A 60 4.44 -6.17 -8.07
C ILE A 60 4.24 -4.66 -8.23
N TYR A 61 3.49 -4.05 -7.31
CA TYR A 61 3.23 -2.61 -7.31
C TYR A 61 3.87 -1.95 -6.09
N ASP A 62 4.81 -1.04 -6.33
CA ASP A 62 5.44 -0.23 -5.29
C ASP A 62 4.47 0.85 -4.79
N MET A 63 4.04 0.72 -3.54
CA MET A 63 3.12 1.65 -2.91
C MET A 63 3.70 3.07 -2.82
N ARG A 64 4.99 3.22 -2.51
CA ARG A 64 5.61 4.55 -2.35
C ARG A 64 5.66 5.28 -3.68
N GLU A 65 6.03 4.59 -4.76
CA GLU A 65 6.06 5.16 -6.10
C GLU A 65 4.66 5.55 -6.60
N TYR A 66 3.65 4.73 -6.33
CA TYR A 66 2.27 5.08 -6.66
C TYR A 66 1.78 6.32 -5.89
N MET A 67 2.06 6.40 -4.58
CA MET A 67 1.67 7.55 -3.75
C MET A 67 2.27 8.85 -4.27
N LYS A 68 3.54 8.83 -4.72
CA LYS A 68 4.16 9.96 -5.41
C LYS A 68 3.43 10.32 -6.70
N THR A 69 3.02 9.33 -7.48
CA THR A 69 2.28 9.52 -8.75
C THR A 69 0.95 10.24 -8.52
N ILE A 70 0.22 9.86 -7.46
CA ILE A 70 -1.03 10.53 -7.08
C ILE A 70 -0.81 11.76 -6.16
N LYS A 71 0.44 12.17 -5.99
CA LYS A 71 0.87 13.38 -5.25
C LYS A 71 0.45 13.39 -3.78
N ILE A 72 0.36 12.23 -3.13
CA ILE A 72 0.23 12.17 -1.67
C ILE A 72 1.64 12.27 -1.09
N PRO A 73 1.92 13.29 -0.25
CA PRO A 73 3.26 13.48 0.29
C PRO A 73 3.56 12.44 1.37
N ASP A 74 4.80 11.93 1.38
CA ASP A 74 5.23 10.78 2.20
C ASP A 74 5.08 11.03 3.71
N ASP A 75 5.16 12.29 4.15
CA ASP A 75 4.97 12.72 5.55
C ASP A 75 3.51 12.59 6.04
N ARG A 76 2.55 12.40 5.14
CA ARG A 76 1.15 12.12 5.45
C ARG A 76 0.83 10.62 5.50
N ILE A 77 1.82 9.79 5.20
CA ILE A 77 1.68 8.35 5.10
C ILE A 77 2.41 7.68 6.25
N MET A 78 1.66 6.96 7.07
CA MET A 78 2.26 6.09 8.07
C MET A 78 2.56 4.74 7.42
N TRP A 79 3.82 4.52 7.09
CA TRP A 79 4.31 3.27 6.51
C TRP A 79 4.57 2.23 7.60
N SER A 80 4.21 0.97 7.32
CA SER A 80 4.54 -0.20 8.13
C SER A 80 4.95 -1.35 7.21
N GLY A 81 6.10 -1.97 7.49
CA GLY A 81 6.67 -3.06 6.70
C GLY A 81 7.64 -3.89 7.51
#